data_AF-A0A212CAI4-F1
#
_entry.id   AF-A0A212CAI4-F1
#
_cell.length_a   1.000
_cell.length_b   1.000
_cell.length_c   1.000
_cell.angle_alpha   90.00
_cell.angle_beta   90.00
_cell.angle_gamma   90.00
#
_symmetry.space_group_name_H-M   'P 1'
#
loop_
_entity.id
_entity.type
_entity.pdbx_description
1 polymer ?
#
loop_
_entity_poly.entity_id
_entity_poly.type
_entity_poly.pdbx_seq_one_letter_code
_entity_poly.pdbx_strand_id
1 'polypeptide(L)'
;VTTGYLNGCLRLLPYTRCSSRVKISNLHILDITSEATSENTAKVRTPITADINVKLPGLGEIVDLALSLLLQFCVSVETDEETGVSQVVMEECKNNQHSISLTLLG
;
A
#
# COMPACT_ATOMS: atom_id res chain seq x y z
N VAL A 1 4.29 -16.61 -4.47
CA VAL A 1 3.36 -15.46 -4.63
C VAL A 1 2.06 -15.83 -3.95
N THR A 2 1.73 -15.16 -2.85
CA THR A 2 0.58 -15.50 -1.99
C THR A 2 -0.68 -14.82 -2.52
N THR A 3 -1.69 -15.58 -2.90
CA THR A 3 -3.02 -15.06 -3.27
C THR A 3 -3.83 -14.83 -1.99
N GLY A 4 -4.19 -13.58 -1.71
CA GLY A 4 -5.11 -13.22 -0.62
C GLY A 4 -6.46 -12.80 -1.15
N TYR A 5 -7.55 -13.23 -0.49
CA TYR A 5 -8.91 -12.76 -0.77
C TYR A 5 -9.34 -11.82 0.34
N LEU A 6 -9.70 -10.57 0.00
CA LEU A 6 -10.30 -9.61 0.93
C LEU A 6 -11.78 -9.47 0.61
N ASN A 7 -12.63 -9.58 1.62
CA ASN A 7 -14.05 -9.26 1.51
C ASN A 7 -14.22 -7.77 1.79
N GLY A 8 -14.64 -6.98 0.79
CA GLY A 8 -14.89 -5.54 0.92
C GLY A 8 -16.11 -5.12 0.10
N CYS A 9 -16.82 -4.09 0.56
CA CYS A 9 -18.01 -3.54 -0.09
C CYS A 9 -17.66 -2.24 -0.80
N LEU A 10 -17.72 -2.22 -2.13
CA LEU A 10 -17.71 -0.98 -2.90
C LEU A 10 -19.14 -0.43 -2.92
N ARG A 11 -19.45 0.55 -2.07
CA ARG A 11 -20.76 1.21 -2.02
C ARG A 11 -20.97 2.07 -3.27
N LEU A 12 -21.50 1.49 -4.34
CA LEU A 12 -21.95 2.24 -5.52
C LEU A 12 -23.48 2.44 -5.55
N LEU A 13 -24.27 1.68 -4.76
CA LEU A 13 -25.74 1.77 -4.75
C LEU A 13 -26.35 1.47 -3.36
N PRO A 14 -27.52 2.04 -3.01
CA PRO A 14 -28.07 2.03 -1.65
C PRO A 14 -28.73 0.72 -1.20
N TYR A 15 -28.82 -0.30 -2.05
CA TYR A 15 -29.50 -1.57 -1.74
C TYR A 15 -28.81 -2.78 -2.40
N THR A 16 -27.79 -3.37 -1.77
CA THR A 16 -27.40 -4.76 -2.03
C THR A 16 -26.53 -5.31 -0.90
N ARG A 17 -26.68 -6.59 -0.57
CA ARG A 17 -25.71 -7.35 0.23
C ARG A 17 -24.39 -7.42 -0.57
N CYS A 18 -23.44 -6.56 -0.23
CA CYS A 18 -22.11 -6.56 -0.84
C CYS A 18 -21.35 -7.86 -0.50
N SER A 19 -21.21 -8.77 -1.46
CA SER A 19 -20.16 -9.78 -1.45
C SER A 19 -19.38 -9.75 -2.76
N SER A 20 -18.84 -8.59 -3.12
CA SER A 20 -17.83 -8.50 -4.18
C SER A 20 -16.60 -9.31 -3.78
N ARG A 21 -16.22 -10.29 -4.62
CA ARG A 21 -14.97 -11.02 -4.43
C ARG A 21 -13.86 -10.19 -5.07
N VAL A 22 -12.93 -9.75 -4.24
CA VAL A 22 -11.72 -9.05 -4.69
C VAL A 22 -10.57 -10.04 -4.68
N LYS A 23 -9.94 -10.26 -5.83
CA LYS A 23 -8.72 -11.04 -5.97
C LYS A 23 -7.58 -10.07 -6.31
N ILE A 24 -6.49 -10.17 -5.55
CA ILE A 24 -5.26 -9.44 -5.81
C ILE A 24 -4.23 -10.42 -6.38
N SER A 25 -3.59 -10.06 -7.48
CA SER A 25 -2.55 -10.84 -8.15
C SER A 25 -1.42 -9.94 -8.64
N ASN A 26 -0.32 -10.54 -9.10
CA ASN A 26 0.83 -9.82 -9.65
C ASN A 26 1.31 -8.67 -8.76
N LEU A 27 1.41 -8.95 -7.46
CA LEU A 27 1.93 -7.97 -6.51
C LEU A 27 3.44 -7.81 -6.74
N HIS A 28 3.84 -6.59 -7.09
CA HIS A 28 5.23 -6.21 -7.29
C HIS A 28 5.58 -5.06 -6.35
N ILE A 29 6.64 -5.27 -5.56
CA ILE A 29 7.35 -4.20 -4.89
C ILE A 29 8.38 -3.69 -5.89
N LEU A 30 8.25 -2.43 -6.30
CA LEU A 30 9.19 -1.78 -7.22
C LEU A 30 10.41 -1.28 -6.45
N ASP A 31 11.30 -0.56 -7.15
CA ASP A 31 12.50 0.00 -6.55
C ASP A 31 12.19 0.88 -5.34
N ILE A 32 12.67 0.45 -4.19
CA ILE A 32 12.59 1.19 -2.94
C ILE A 32 13.59 2.33 -3.01
N THR A 33 13.12 3.56 -2.83
CA THR A 33 14.00 4.73 -2.80
C THR A 33 14.12 5.26 -1.38
N SER A 34 15.31 5.77 -1.06
CA SER A 34 15.61 6.40 0.22
C SER A 34 16.26 7.75 -0.02
N GLU A 35 15.78 8.77 0.68
CA GLU A 35 16.31 10.13 0.63
C GLU A 35 16.62 10.58 2.06
N ALA A 36 17.86 10.96 2.32
CA ALA A 36 18.22 11.57 3.61
C ALA A 36 17.45 12.89 3.78
N THR A 37 16.72 13.02 4.89
CA THR A 37 16.01 14.25 5.26
C THR A 37 16.74 15.06 6.31
N SER A 38 17.61 14.42 7.08
CA SER A 38 18.56 15.03 8.04
C SER A 38 19.77 14.12 8.20
N GLU A 39 20.72 14.50 9.06
CA GLU A 39 21.92 13.71 9.39
C GLU A 39 21.61 12.28 9.83
N ASN A 40 20.54 12.10 10.60
CA ASN A 40 20.17 10.83 11.21
C ASN A 40 18.83 10.28 10.71
N THR A 41 18.15 10.96 9.79
CA THR A 41 16.81 10.56 9.32
C THR A 41 16.79 10.42 7.81
N ALA A 42 16.20 9.33 7.33
CA ALA A 42 15.93 9.10 5.93
C ALA A 42 14.44 8.83 5.69
N LYS A 43 13.94 9.33 4.58
CA LYS A 43 12.61 9.08 4.07
C LYS A 43 12.67 7.93 3.08
N VAL A 44 11.91 6.89 3.32
CA VAL A 44 11.85 5.70 2.46
C VAL A 44 10.52 5.69 1.72
N ARG A 45 10.57 5.45 0.41
CA ARG A 45 9.40 5.28 -0.44
C ARG A 45 9.41 3.88 -1.03
N THR A 46 8.30 3.18 -0.89
CA THR A 46 8.10 1.82 -1.39
C THR A 46 6.91 1.81 -2.33
N PRO A 47 7.14 1.90 -3.65
CA PRO A 47 6.07 1.78 -4.64
C PRO A 47 5.68 0.30 -4.77
N ILE A 48 4.38 0.04 -4.79
CA ILE A 48 3.75 -1.27 -4.90
C ILE A 48 2.75 -1.21 -6.04
N THR A 49 2.79 -2.19 -6.92
CA THR A 49 1.80 -2.39 -7.96
C THR A 49 1.14 -3.74 -7.81
N ALA A 50 -0.13 -3.86 -8.21
CA ALA A 50 -0.84 -5.13 -8.23
C ALA A 50 -2.01 -5.08 -9.22
N ASP A 51 -2.41 -6.24 -9.71
CA ASP A 51 -3.65 -6.39 -10.47
C ASP A 51 -4.78 -6.77 -9.49
N ILE A 52 -5.90 -6.07 -9.59
CA ILE A 52 -7.10 -6.31 -8.80
C ILE A 52 -8.22 -6.73 -9.74
N ASN A 53 -8.77 -7.90 -9.47
CA ASN A 53 -9.92 -8.44 -10.14
C ASN A 53 -11.13 -8.39 -9.20
N VAL A 54 -12.19 -7.68 -9.60
CA VAL A 54 -13.40 -7.54 -8.82
C VAL A 54 -14.55 -8.25 -9.52
N LYS A 55 -15.06 -9.30 -8.89
CA LYS A 55 -16.27 -9.97 -9.36
C LYS A 55 -17.50 -9.31 -8.75
N LEU A 56 -18.32 -8.68 -9.59
CA LEU A 56 -19.53 -7.98 -9.16
C LEU A 56 -20.67 -8.99 -8.91
N PRO A 57 -21.42 -8.85 -7.80
CA PRO A 57 -22.58 -9.70 -7.53
C PRO A 57 -23.70 -9.43 -8.53
N GLY A 58 -24.36 -10.49 -9.01
CA GLY A 58 -25.55 -10.41 -9.87
C GLY A 58 -25.30 -10.24 -11.37
N LEU A 59 -24.17 -9.64 -11.77
CA LEU A 59 -23.86 -9.37 -13.19
C LEU A 59 -22.90 -10.42 -13.81
N GLY A 60 -22.16 -11.18 -12.99
CA GLY A 60 -21.14 -12.12 -13.48
C GLY A 60 -19.90 -11.44 -14.08
N GLU A 61 -19.98 -10.14 -14.32
CA GLU A 61 -18.93 -9.27 -14.82
C GLU A 61 -17.74 -9.20 -13.87
N ILE A 62 -16.58 -9.19 -14.49
CA ILE A 62 -15.28 -9.13 -13.86
C ILE A 62 -14.67 -7.80 -14.28
N VAL A 63 -14.33 -6.98 -13.28
CA VAL A 63 -13.64 -5.70 -13.49
C VAL A 63 -12.18 -5.88 -13.15
N ASP A 64 -11.30 -5.60 -14.12
CA ASP A 64 -9.86 -5.59 -13.93
C ASP A 64 -9.39 -4.16 -13.63
N LEU A 65 -8.63 -4.02 -12.56
CA LEU A 65 -8.05 -2.76 -12.09
C LEU A 65 -6.55 -2.93 -11.89
N ALA A 66 -5.78 -1.90 -12.20
CA ALA A 66 -4.40 -1.78 -11.73
C ALA A 66 -4.36 -0.95 -10.44
N LEU A 67 -3.73 -1.51 -9.41
CA LEU A 67 -3.38 -0.81 -8.17
C LEU A 67 -1.98 -0.23 -8.30
N SER A 68 -1.83 1.05 -7.97
CA SER A 68 -0.55 1.68 -7.69
C SER A 68 -0.62 2.31 -6.29
N LEU A 69 0.20 1.80 -5.38
CA LEU A 69 0.29 2.23 -4.00
C LEU A 69 1.72 2.71 -3.73
N LEU A 70 1.89 3.94 -3.23
CA LEU A 70 3.19 4.41 -2.75
C LEU A 70 3.15 4.52 -1.24
N LEU A 71 3.88 3.63 -0.54
CA LEU A 71 4.06 3.72 0.91
C LEU A 71 5.24 4.61 1.24
N GLN A 72 5.10 5.44 2.26
CA GLN A 72 6.12 6.39 2.67
C GLN A 72 6.28 6.37 4.20
N PHE A 73 7.49 6.07 4.67
CA PHE A 73 7.84 6.02 6.09
C PHE A 73 9.22 6.65 6.33
N CYS A 74 9.46 7.07 7.55
CA CYS A 74 10.69 7.74 7.94
C CYS A 74 11.45 6.79 8.87
N VAL A 75 12.76 6.69 8.67
CA VAL A 75 13.66 5.91 9.53
C VAL A 75 14.66 6.87 10.13
N SER A 76 14.81 6.82 11.44
CA SER A 76 15.77 7.62 12.19
C SER A 76 16.77 6.70 12.90
N VAL A 77 18.01 7.16 13.05
CA VAL A 77 19.00 6.53 13.90
C VAL A 77 19.08 7.34 15.18
N GLU A 78 18.70 6.72 16.28
CA GLU A 78 18.86 7.27 17.62
C GLU A 78 20.08 6.65 18.27
N THR A 79 20.86 7.43 18.98
CA THR A 79 22.00 6.92 19.75
C THR A 79 21.76 7.21 21.21
N ASP A 80 21.81 6.16 22.02
CA ASP A 80 21.68 6.26 23.46
C ASP A 80 22.93 6.95 24.04
N GLU A 81 22.73 8.06 24.76
CA GLU A 81 23.83 8.89 25.25
C GLU A 81 24.63 8.25 26.40
N GLU A 82 24.05 7.28 27.11
CA GLU A 82 24.67 6.63 28.27
C GLU A 82 25.49 5.40 27.86
N THR A 83 24.98 4.63 26.90
CA THR A 83 25.58 3.37 26.44
C THR A 83 26.31 3.49 25.10
N GLY A 84 26.04 4.55 24.33
CA GLY A 84 26.59 4.77 22.99
C GLY A 84 26.01 3.83 21.92
N VAL A 85 24.96 3.06 22.23
CA VAL A 85 24.35 2.11 21.30
C VAL A 85 23.38 2.85 20.37
N SER A 86 23.55 2.67 19.06
CA SER A 86 22.64 3.22 18.06
C SER A 86 21.53 2.23 17.69
N GLN A 87 20.30 2.71 17.63
CA GLN A 87 19.11 1.96 17.22
C GLN A 87 18.43 2.62 16.02
N VAL A 88 17.81 1.80 15.16
CA VAL A 88 16.98 2.29 14.06
C VAL A 88 15.54 2.34 14.54
N VAL A 89 14.94 3.52 14.48
CA VAL A 89 13.54 3.76 14.82
C VAL A 89 12.77 4.04 13.54
N MET A 90 11.58 3.46 13.43
CA MET A 90 10.67 3.71 12.31
C MET A 90 9.54 4.61 12.78
N GLU A 91 9.35 5.72 12.08
CA GLU A 91 8.38 6.75 12.41
C GLU A 91 7.49 7.09 11.22
N GLU A 92 6.32 7.66 11.53
CA GLU A 92 5.43 8.23 10.53
C GLU A 92 6.04 9.52 9.95
N CYS A 93 6.15 9.61 8.62
CA CYS A 93 6.51 10.88 8.01
C CYS A 93 5.33 11.88 8.13
N LYS A 94 5.58 13.12 8.56
CA LYS A 94 4.58 14.19 8.76
C LYS A 94 3.73 14.58 7.53
N ASN A 95 3.96 14.00 6.34
CA ASN A 95 3.25 14.32 5.10
C ASN A 95 2.78 13.04 4.39
N ASN A 96 1.46 12.91 4.17
CA ASN A 96 0.74 11.88 3.40
C ASN A 96 1.51 10.55 3.26
N GLN A 97 1.36 9.69 4.26
CA GLN A 97 2.14 8.45 4.42
C GLN A 97 1.83 7.37 3.36
N HIS A 98 0.76 7.55 2.59
CA HIS A 98 0.39 6.65 1.51
C HIS A 98 -0.38 7.39 0.42
N SER A 99 -0.08 7.08 -0.85
CA SER A 99 -0.95 7.43 -1.97
C SER A 99 -1.47 6.15 -2.62
N ILE A 100 -2.78 6.07 -2.82
CA ILE A 100 -3.47 4.93 -3.43
C ILE A 100 -4.10 5.42 -4.73
N SER A 101 -3.76 4.77 -5.84
CA SER A 101 -4.38 4.99 -7.13
C SER A 101 -4.92 3.67 -7.67
N LEU A 102 -6.15 3.70 -8.17
CA LEU A 102 -6.82 2.59 -8.83
C LEU A 102 -7.16 3.02 -10.26
N THR A 103 -6.68 2.26 -11.25
CA THR A 103 -6.92 2.55 -12.67
C THR A 103 -7.71 1.40 -13.29
N LEU A 104 -8.76 1.72 -14.05
CA LEU A 104 -9.55 0.73 -14.78
C LEU A 104 -8.76 0.21 -15.99
N LEU A 105 -8.70 -1.11 -16.14
CA LEU A 105 -8.13 -1.77 -17.32
C LEU A 105 -9.32 -2.21 -18.18
N GLY A 106 -9.48 -1.56 -19.33
CA GLY A 106 -10.62 -1.75 -20.23
C GLY A 106 -10.64 -3.08 -20.98
#